data_AF-A0A0K2RF11-F1
#
_entry.id   AF-A0A0K2RF11-F1
#
_cell.length_a   1.000
_cell.length_b   1.000
_cell.length_c   1.000
_cell.angle_alpha   90.00
_cell.angle_beta   90.00
_cell.angle_gamma   90.00
#
_symmetry.space_group_name_H-M   'P 1'
#
loop_
_entity.id
_entity.type
_entity.pdbx_description
1 polymer ?
#
loop_
_entity_poly.entity_id
_entity_poly.type
_entity_poly.pdbx_seq_one_letter_code
_entity_poly.pdbx_strand_id
1 'polypeptide(L)'
;MVLLVLAIRAVASPLFLWVEYYRPGFPGDGYGFNADDRMTYGSYALDYLSNWSGPRYLGELVNQNGEKLFKEGEVSHMADVKTVMLSAFGAGALMIIIGIIAMLYLRKRSTGGIRRGMFAGSIVTLVLILGLGTLAALGWQQFFTDFHHIFFANGTWTFALDDTLIRLFPGQYWMDSGIAIGALVFITALLTLIFTWPTRRRRGLAPKNQAAAEHSADADPEVRAEAGTPEK
;
A
#
# COMPACT_ATOMS: atom_id res chain seq x y z
N MET A 1 6.48 0.95 -4.15
CA MET A 1 5.79 2.02 -4.90
C MET A 1 4.56 1.51 -5.64
N VAL A 2 4.69 0.63 -6.64
CA VAL A 2 3.53 0.13 -7.42
C VAL A 2 2.41 -0.45 -6.54
N LEU A 3 2.77 -1.32 -5.59
CA LEU A 3 1.82 -1.87 -4.62
C LEU A 3 1.09 -0.79 -3.82
N LEU A 4 1.82 0.23 -3.36
CA LEU A 4 1.23 1.34 -2.60
C LEU A 4 0.26 2.16 -3.46
N VAL A 5 0.62 2.45 -4.72
CA VAL A 5 -0.25 3.15 -5.66
C VAL A 5 -1.55 2.38 -5.91
N LEU A 6 -1.46 1.06 -6.09
CA LEU A 6 -2.64 0.22 -6.28
C LEU A 6 -3.54 0.19 -5.03
N ALA A 7 -2.94 0.12 -3.83
CA ALA A 7 -3.68 0.17 -2.57
C ALA A 7 -4.39 1.52 -2.37
N ILE A 8 -3.69 2.64 -2.65
CA ILE A 8 -4.28 3.98 -2.62
C ILE A 8 -5.44 4.06 -3.62
N ARG A 9 -5.28 3.57 -4.85
CA ARG A 9 -6.36 3.59 -5.85
C ARG A 9 -7.56 2.74 -5.46
N ALA A 10 -7.34 1.62 -4.77
CA ALA A 10 -8.42 0.76 -4.27
C ALA A 10 -9.25 1.47 -3.20
N VAL A 11 -8.58 2.19 -2.29
CA VAL A 11 -9.23 2.94 -1.20
C VAL A 11 -9.83 4.27 -1.67
N ALA A 12 -9.19 4.97 -2.60
CA ALA A 12 -9.73 6.14 -3.29
C ALA A 12 -10.72 5.71 -4.39
N SER A 13 -11.78 4.99 -4.00
CA SER A 13 -12.81 4.51 -4.92
C SER A 13 -14.21 4.56 -4.30
N PRO A 14 -15.27 4.74 -5.11
CA PRO A 14 -16.65 4.65 -4.63
C PRO A 14 -16.97 3.31 -3.94
N LEU A 15 -16.30 2.22 -4.31
CA LEU A 15 -16.51 0.93 -3.66
C LEU A 15 -16.05 0.94 -2.20
N PHE A 16 -14.86 1.50 -1.92
CA PHE A 16 -14.39 1.59 -0.54
C PHE A 16 -15.24 2.57 0.27
N LEU A 17 -15.65 3.69 -0.34
CA LEU A 17 -16.58 4.64 0.27
C LEU A 17 -17.90 3.97 0.69
N TRP A 18 -18.45 3.12 -0.19
CA TRP A 18 -19.64 2.34 0.10
C TRP A 18 -19.41 1.38 1.28
N VAL A 19 -18.30 0.66 1.30
CA VAL A 19 -17.96 -0.23 2.44
C VAL A 19 -17.94 0.54 3.76
N GLU A 20 -17.36 1.74 3.76
CA GLU A 20 -17.27 2.58 4.96
C GLU A 20 -18.62 3.14 5.41
N TYR A 21 -19.47 3.61 4.50
CA TYR A 21 -20.76 4.18 4.91
C TYR A 21 -21.82 3.16 5.31
N TYR A 22 -21.73 1.92 4.80
CA TYR A 22 -22.70 0.88 5.12
C TYR A 22 -22.19 -0.15 6.14
N ARG A 23 -20.98 -0.01 6.68
CA ARG A 23 -20.52 -0.86 7.78
C ARG A 23 -21.12 -0.41 9.13
N PRO A 24 -21.36 -1.34 10.07
CA PRO A 24 -21.81 -0.98 11.41
C PRO A 24 -20.82 -0.06 12.13
N GLY A 25 -21.35 0.98 12.78
CA GLY A 25 -20.57 1.86 13.66
C GLY A 25 -19.81 3.00 12.97
N PHE A 26 -19.96 3.19 11.66
CA PHE A 26 -19.41 4.37 10.99
C PHE A 26 -20.18 5.64 11.42
N PRO A 27 -19.50 6.76 11.73
CA PRO A 27 -20.15 7.95 12.28
C PRO A 27 -21.08 8.60 11.25
N GLY A 28 -22.29 8.96 11.70
CA GLY A 28 -23.18 9.87 10.97
C GLY A 28 -22.55 11.26 10.82
N ASP A 29 -23.07 12.07 9.91
CA ASP A 29 -22.46 13.37 9.64
C ASP A 29 -22.73 14.40 10.75
N GLY A 30 -23.90 14.35 11.40
CA GLY A 30 -24.33 15.33 12.41
C GLY A 30 -24.80 16.68 11.86
N TYR A 31 -24.84 16.85 10.54
CA TYR A 31 -25.10 18.13 9.84
C TYR A 31 -26.14 18.01 8.72
N GLY A 32 -26.73 16.83 8.50
CA GLY A 32 -27.95 16.64 7.70
C GLY A 32 -27.79 15.79 6.45
N PHE A 33 -26.58 15.37 6.07
CA PHE A 33 -26.38 14.38 5.01
C PHE A 33 -26.64 12.98 5.56
N ASN A 34 -27.55 12.27 4.90
CA ASN A 34 -27.72 10.84 5.14
C ASN A 34 -26.62 10.04 4.39
N ALA A 35 -26.60 8.72 4.56
CA ALA A 35 -25.59 7.87 3.93
C ALA A 35 -25.63 7.93 2.39
N ASP A 36 -26.82 8.05 1.79
CA ASP A 36 -27.00 8.12 0.35
C ASP A 36 -26.48 9.47 -0.20
N ASP A 37 -26.77 10.59 0.47
CA ASP A 37 -26.22 11.91 0.12
C ASP A 37 -24.69 11.86 0.12
N ARG A 38 -24.11 11.31 1.20
CA ARG A 38 -22.66 11.17 1.34
C ARG A 38 -22.08 10.25 0.27
N MET A 39 -22.78 9.17 -0.07
CA MET A 39 -22.36 8.25 -1.12
C MET A 39 -22.34 8.95 -2.48
N THR A 40 -23.39 9.70 -2.83
CA THR A 40 -23.45 10.46 -4.08
C THR A 40 -22.37 11.53 -4.15
N TYR A 41 -22.32 12.44 -3.16
CA TYR A 41 -21.41 13.57 -3.16
C TYR A 41 -19.95 13.15 -2.99
N GLY A 42 -19.68 12.17 -2.13
CA GLY A 42 -18.35 11.61 -1.95
C GLY A 42 -17.86 10.87 -3.20
N SER A 43 -18.75 10.20 -3.93
CA SER A 43 -18.38 9.55 -5.20
C SER A 43 -17.93 10.57 -6.25
N TYR A 44 -18.58 11.73 -6.36
CA TYR A 44 -18.08 12.80 -7.26
C TYR A 44 -16.67 13.26 -6.88
N ALA A 45 -16.41 13.46 -5.58
CA ALA A 45 -15.08 13.84 -5.11
C ALA A 45 -14.02 12.76 -5.40
N LEU A 46 -14.33 11.48 -5.23
CA LEU A 46 -13.41 10.38 -5.54
C LEU A 46 -13.21 10.17 -7.05
N ASP A 47 -14.27 10.29 -7.85
CA ASP A 47 -14.20 10.21 -9.31
C ASP A 47 -13.35 11.34 -9.88
N TYR A 48 -13.47 12.55 -9.32
CA TYR A 48 -12.64 13.70 -9.69
C TYR A 48 -11.14 13.40 -9.60
N LEU A 49 -10.68 12.61 -8.63
CA LEU A 49 -9.26 12.28 -8.45
C LEU A 49 -8.68 11.46 -9.60
N SER A 50 -9.52 10.81 -10.41
CA SER A 50 -9.08 9.92 -11.50
C SER A 50 -9.58 10.29 -12.89
N ASN A 51 -10.52 11.23 -13.00
CA ASN A 51 -11.02 11.72 -14.28
C ASN A 51 -10.14 12.83 -14.88
N TRP A 52 -10.45 13.28 -16.09
CA TRP A 52 -9.71 14.34 -16.81
C TRP A 52 -10.30 15.74 -16.63
N SER A 53 -11.32 15.90 -15.79
CA SER A 53 -11.98 17.18 -15.60
C SER A 53 -11.17 18.13 -14.72
N GLY A 54 -11.29 19.43 -14.97
CA GLY A 54 -10.71 20.47 -14.10
C GLY A 54 -11.53 20.75 -12.85
N PRO A 55 -11.10 21.68 -11.98
CA PRO A 55 -11.72 21.96 -10.67
C PRO A 55 -13.21 22.36 -10.76
N ARG A 56 -13.65 22.91 -11.90
CA ARG A 56 -15.06 23.20 -12.19
C ARG A 56 -15.99 22.01 -11.99
N TYR A 57 -15.49 20.79 -12.21
CA TYR A 57 -16.27 19.56 -11.99
C TYR A 57 -16.85 19.47 -10.57
N LEU A 58 -16.10 19.90 -9.55
CA LEU A 58 -16.60 19.98 -8.18
C LEU A 58 -17.22 21.34 -7.88
N GLY A 59 -16.65 22.42 -8.42
CA GLY A 59 -17.10 23.79 -8.13
C GLY A 59 -18.48 24.15 -8.70
N GLU A 60 -18.99 23.40 -9.66
CA GLU A 60 -20.32 23.58 -10.26
C GLU A 60 -21.37 22.64 -9.65
N LEU A 61 -21.00 21.73 -8.74
CA LEU A 61 -21.96 20.88 -8.04
C LEU A 61 -22.80 21.71 -7.08
N VAL A 62 -24.10 21.42 -7.05
CA VAL A 62 -25.07 22.08 -6.15
C VAL A 62 -25.81 21.06 -5.31
N ASN A 63 -26.21 21.48 -4.11
CA ASN A 63 -27.08 20.70 -3.23
C ASN A 63 -28.55 20.77 -3.70
N GLN A 64 -29.45 20.11 -2.97
CA GLN A 64 -30.89 20.09 -3.29
C GLN A 64 -31.55 21.49 -3.25
N ASN A 65 -30.94 22.46 -2.56
CA ASN A 65 -31.41 23.84 -2.46
C ASN A 65 -30.84 24.74 -3.57
N GLY A 66 -30.00 24.21 -4.47
CA GLY A 66 -29.35 24.96 -5.53
C GLY A 66 -28.11 25.75 -5.08
N GLU A 67 -27.64 25.56 -3.86
CA GLU A 67 -26.42 26.20 -3.33
C GLU A 67 -25.18 25.39 -3.72
N LYS A 68 -24.02 26.04 -3.85
CA LYS A 68 -22.76 25.35 -4.14
C LYS A 68 -22.50 24.26 -3.09
N LEU A 69 -22.27 23.03 -3.57
CA LEU A 69 -22.00 21.88 -2.71
C LEU A 69 -20.63 21.99 -2.02
N PHE A 70 -19.61 22.43 -2.76
CA PHE A 70 -18.26 22.66 -2.23
C PHE A 70 -17.92 24.15 -2.23
N LYS A 71 -17.27 24.61 -1.16
CA LYS A 71 -16.66 25.93 -1.07
C LYS A 71 -15.43 26.01 -1.98
N GLU A 72 -15.04 27.23 -2.35
CA GLU A 72 -13.91 27.45 -3.26
C GLU A 72 -12.59 26.91 -2.70
N GLY A 73 -12.38 27.02 -1.37
CA GLY A 73 -11.23 26.43 -0.69
C GLY A 73 -11.19 24.90 -0.77
N GLU A 74 -12.35 24.24 -0.64
CA GLU A 74 -12.46 22.78 -0.73
C GLU A 74 -12.19 22.29 -2.16
N VAL A 75 -12.69 23.02 -3.17
CA VAL A 75 -12.42 22.74 -4.58
C VAL A 75 -10.92 22.90 -4.90
N SER A 76 -10.30 23.98 -4.39
CA SER A 76 -8.86 24.20 -4.57
C SER A 76 -8.04 23.08 -3.92
N HIS A 77 -8.38 22.69 -2.69
CA HIS A 77 -7.70 21.60 -2.00
C HIS A 77 -7.84 20.28 -2.76
N MET A 78 -9.03 19.95 -3.25
CA MET A 78 -9.24 18.75 -4.06
C MET A 78 -8.41 18.78 -5.35
N ALA A 79 -8.17 19.95 -5.94
CA ALA A 79 -7.28 20.08 -7.10
C ALA A 79 -5.81 19.79 -6.74
N ASP A 80 -5.35 20.22 -5.56
CA ASP A 80 -4.03 19.87 -5.04
C ASP A 80 -3.93 18.36 -4.79
N VAL A 81 -4.93 17.76 -4.13
CA VAL A 81 -4.99 16.31 -3.88
C VAL A 81 -4.96 15.53 -5.19
N LYS A 82 -5.70 15.97 -6.22
CA LYS A 82 -5.68 15.37 -7.55
C LYS A 82 -4.29 15.41 -8.17
N THR A 83 -3.58 16.54 -8.03
CA THR A 83 -2.21 16.67 -8.52
C THR A 83 -1.28 15.67 -7.84
N VAL A 84 -1.33 15.57 -6.50
CA VAL A 84 -0.55 14.58 -5.73
C VAL A 84 -0.88 13.15 -6.18
N MET A 85 -2.15 12.83 -6.35
CA MET A 85 -2.63 11.51 -6.79
C MET A 85 -2.09 11.16 -8.19
N LEU A 86 -2.20 12.07 -9.15
CA LEU A 86 -1.71 11.87 -10.51
C LEU A 86 -0.18 11.77 -10.56
N SER A 87 0.54 12.56 -9.76
CA SER A 87 1.99 12.43 -9.61
C SER A 87 2.39 11.07 -9.05
N ALA A 88 1.67 10.57 -8.03
CA ALA A 88 1.90 9.23 -7.47
C ALA A 88 1.63 8.13 -8.51
N PHE A 89 0.58 8.27 -9.32
CA PHE A 89 0.28 7.33 -10.41
C PHE A 89 1.36 7.35 -11.49
N GLY A 90 1.83 8.54 -11.89
CA GLY A 90 2.95 8.71 -12.82
C GLY A 90 4.24 8.06 -12.30
N ALA A 91 4.58 8.29 -11.03
CA ALA A 91 5.73 7.64 -10.38
C ALA A 91 5.55 6.11 -10.31
N GLY A 92 4.33 5.64 -10.02
CA GLY A 92 3.99 4.21 -10.06
C GLY A 92 4.21 3.59 -11.43
N ALA A 93 3.72 4.23 -12.50
CA ALA A 93 3.90 3.79 -13.88
C ALA A 93 5.40 3.75 -14.27
N LEU A 94 6.16 4.79 -13.91
CA LEU A 94 7.61 4.81 -14.12
C LEU A 94 8.31 3.64 -13.41
N MET A 95 7.91 3.34 -12.17
CA MET A 95 8.47 2.23 -11.41
C MET A 95 8.12 0.86 -11.99
N ILE A 96 6.98 0.71 -12.67
CA ILE A 96 6.66 -0.51 -13.42
C ILE A 96 7.67 -0.70 -14.55
N ILE A 97 7.93 0.35 -15.34
CA ILE A 97 8.88 0.30 -16.46
C ILE A 97 10.29 -0.08 -15.96
N ILE A 98 10.77 0.61 -14.92
CA ILE A 98 12.07 0.31 -14.29
C ILE A 98 12.09 -1.13 -13.75
N GLY A 99 11.01 -1.57 -13.10
CA GLY A 99 10.88 -2.93 -12.60
C GLY A 99 10.99 -3.99 -13.70
N ILE A 100 10.33 -3.77 -14.84
CA ILE A 100 10.40 -4.67 -16.00
C ILE A 100 11.83 -4.74 -16.55
N ILE A 101 12.48 -3.59 -16.74
CA ILE A 101 13.88 -3.52 -17.22
C ILE A 101 14.81 -4.27 -16.26
N ALA A 102 14.67 -4.04 -14.95
CA ALA A 102 15.46 -4.72 -13.92
C ALA A 102 15.23 -6.24 -13.94
N MET A 103 13.99 -6.69 -14.10
CA MET A 103 13.67 -8.12 -14.22
C MET A 103 14.31 -8.75 -15.46
N LEU A 104 14.22 -8.11 -16.63
CA LEU A 104 14.82 -8.60 -17.87
C LEU A 104 16.35 -8.67 -17.78
N TYR A 105 16.97 -7.66 -17.15
CA TYR A 105 18.41 -7.63 -16.90
C TYR A 105 18.84 -8.77 -15.96
N LEU A 106 18.17 -8.91 -14.81
CA LEU A 106 18.50 -9.92 -13.80
C LEU A 106 18.25 -11.35 -14.31
N ARG A 107 17.23 -11.56 -15.14
CA ARG A 107 16.96 -12.85 -15.77
C ARG A 107 18.14 -13.34 -16.62
N LYS A 108 18.83 -12.43 -17.31
CA LYS A 108 19.99 -12.76 -18.15
C LYS A 108 21.28 -12.95 -17.35
N ARG A 109 21.45 -12.23 -16.23
CA ARG A 109 22.73 -12.16 -15.50
C ARG A 109 22.82 -13.07 -14.28
N SER A 110 21.70 -13.42 -13.64
CA SER A 110 21.71 -14.19 -12.40
C SER A 110 20.54 -15.16 -12.29
N THR A 111 20.85 -16.44 -12.10
CA THR A 111 19.89 -17.44 -11.63
C THR A 111 19.33 -17.00 -10.27
N GLY A 112 18.01 -16.83 -10.18
CA GLY A 112 17.33 -16.40 -8.95
C GLY A 112 17.48 -14.91 -8.58
N GLY A 113 18.07 -14.06 -9.43
CA GLY A 113 18.23 -12.62 -9.16
C GLY A 113 16.91 -11.89 -8.86
N ILE A 114 15.87 -12.16 -9.66
CA ILE A 114 14.52 -11.60 -9.46
C ILE A 114 13.97 -11.96 -8.08
N ARG A 115 14.06 -13.24 -7.69
CA ARG A 115 13.55 -13.72 -6.40
C ARG A 115 14.26 -13.04 -5.23
N ARG A 116 15.58 -12.87 -5.30
CA ARG A 116 16.36 -12.15 -4.28
C ARG A 116 15.95 -10.68 -4.19
N GLY A 117 15.74 -10.03 -5.33
CA GLY A 117 15.24 -8.65 -5.39
C GLY A 117 13.85 -8.51 -4.76
N MET A 118 12.91 -9.40 -5.11
CA MET A 118 11.57 -9.42 -4.52
C MET A 118 11.60 -9.69 -3.00
N PHE A 119 12.46 -10.60 -2.54
CA PHE A 119 12.65 -10.88 -1.12
C PHE A 119 13.16 -9.63 -0.38
N ALA A 120 14.24 -9.01 -0.86
CA ALA A 120 14.77 -7.79 -0.25
C ALA A 120 13.74 -6.64 -0.24
N GLY A 121 13.05 -6.44 -1.37
CA GLY A 121 11.98 -5.44 -1.50
C GLY A 121 10.82 -5.69 -0.54
N SER A 122 10.45 -6.95 -0.31
CA SER A 122 9.39 -7.30 0.65
C SER A 122 9.78 -6.98 2.10
N ILE A 123 11.04 -7.22 2.51
CA ILE A 123 11.53 -6.85 3.84
C ILE A 123 11.49 -5.33 4.01
N VAL A 124 12.05 -4.58 3.06
CA VAL A 124 12.05 -3.10 3.12
C VAL A 124 10.62 -2.57 3.22
N THR A 125 9.71 -3.11 2.42
CA THR A 125 8.29 -2.71 2.44
C THR A 125 7.63 -3.01 3.79
N LEU A 126 7.89 -4.19 4.38
CA LEU A 126 7.36 -4.55 5.70
C LEU A 126 7.90 -3.64 6.80
N VAL A 127 9.20 -3.33 6.81
CA VAL A 127 9.79 -2.42 7.79
C VAL A 127 9.17 -1.03 7.67
N LEU A 128 9.03 -0.50 6.45
CA LEU A 128 8.43 0.82 6.23
C LEU A 128 6.96 0.87 6.65
N ILE A 129 6.14 -0.12 6.26
CA ILE A 129 4.70 -0.09 6.55
C ILE A 129 4.42 -0.32 8.04
N LEU A 130 5.21 -1.15 8.73
CA LEU A 130 5.12 -1.33 10.17
C LEU A 130 5.58 -0.08 10.94
N GLY A 131 6.66 0.56 10.48
CA GLY A 131 7.15 1.82 11.07
C GLY A 131 6.12 2.94 10.93
N LEU A 132 5.64 3.19 9.71
CA LEU A 132 4.60 4.20 9.45
C LEU A 132 3.30 3.88 10.18
N GLY A 133 2.86 2.62 10.18
CA GLY A 133 1.67 2.19 10.90
C GLY A 133 1.79 2.40 12.41
N THR A 134 2.97 2.17 12.98
CA THR A 134 3.23 2.44 14.40
C THR A 134 3.15 3.93 14.72
N LEU A 135 3.77 4.78 13.91
CA LEU A 135 3.70 6.24 14.09
C LEU A 135 2.25 6.75 14.00
N ALA A 136 1.49 6.27 13.02
CA ALA A 136 0.08 6.61 12.86
C ALA A 136 -0.77 6.12 14.06
N ALA A 137 -0.50 4.92 14.59
CA ALA A 137 -1.22 4.35 15.72
C ALA A 137 -0.95 5.08 17.05
N LEU A 138 0.27 5.58 17.25
CA LEU A 138 0.66 6.32 18.46
C LEU A 138 0.16 7.77 18.48
N GLY A 139 -0.11 8.36 17.31
CA GLY A 139 -0.50 9.76 17.22
C GLY A 139 -1.12 10.10 15.86
N TRP A 140 -2.35 9.64 15.63
CA TRP A 140 -3.04 9.80 14.35
C TRP A 140 -3.13 11.26 13.89
N GLN A 141 -3.46 12.18 14.81
CA GLN A 141 -3.66 13.60 14.50
C GLN A 141 -2.37 14.25 14.03
N GLN A 142 -1.28 14.03 14.78
CA GLN A 142 0.04 14.54 14.40
C GLN A 142 0.51 13.92 13.08
N PHE A 143 0.35 12.60 12.92
CA PHE A 143 0.70 11.89 11.69
C PHE A 143 -0.05 12.45 10.48
N PHE A 144 -1.36 12.66 10.61
CA PHE A 144 -2.20 13.22 9.55
C PHE A 144 -1.79 14.65 9.21
N THR A 145 -1.54 15.50 10.21
CA THR A 145 -1.07 16.88 10.01
C THR A 145 0.29 16.92 9.31
N ASP A 146 1.26 16.13 9.76
CA ASP A 146 2.60 16.08 9.15
C ASP A 146 2.54 15.56 7.72
N PHE A 147 1.69 14.58 7.44
CA PHE A 147 1.41 14.15 6.08
C PHE A 147 0.92 15.31 5.22
N HIS A 148 -0.03 16.12 5.71
CA HIS A 148 -0.55 17.25 4.96
C HIS A 148 0.50 18.34 4.74
N HIS A 149 1.36 18.62 5.72
CA HIS A 149 2.45 19.60 5.55
C HIS A 149 3.48 19.22 4.49
N ILE A 150 3.65 17.93 4.20
CA ILE A 150 4.56 17.47 3.14
C ILE A 150 4.03 17.85 1.74
N PHE A 151 2.71 17.83 1.56
CA PHE A 151 2.09 17.96 0.24
C PHE A 151 1.37 19.29 0.00
N PHE A 152 0.94 19.96 1.06
CA PHE A 152 0.05 21.12 0.97
C PHE A 152 0.58 22.30 1.78
N ALA A 153 0.33 23.51 1.28
CA ALA A 153 0.68 24.73 1.98
C ALA A 153 -0.19 24.94 3.24
N ASN A 154 0.34 25.66 4.22
CA ASN A 154 -0.41 25.96 5.45
C ASN A 154 -1.71 26.72 5.15
N GLY A 155 -2.81 26.25 5.75
CA GLY A 155 -4.13 26.87 5.62
C GLY A 155 -4.93 26.49 4.37
N THR A 156 -4.39 25.66 3.46
CA THR A 156 -5.12 25.25 2.24
C THR A 156 -5.93 23.97 2.40
N TRP A 157 -5.80 23.29 3.53
CA TRP A 157 -6.40 21.96 3.77
C TRP A 157 -7.14 21.85 5.11
N THR A 158 -7.26 22.95 5.86
CA THR A 158 -7.97 23.01 7.14
C THR A 158 -9.36 23.59 6.93
N PHE A 159 -10.39 22.82 7.31
CA PHE A 159 -11.80 23.13 7.06
C PHE A 159 -12.61 23.01 8.35
N ALA A 160 -13.78 23.65 8.38
CA ALA A 160 -14.71 23.56 9.50
C ALA A 160 -15.41 22.19 9.53
N LEU A 161 -15.97 21.81 10.68
CA LEU A 161 -16.64 20.51 10.82
C LEU A 161 -17.91 20.38 9.97
N ASP A 162 -18.55 21.51 9.67
CA ASP A 162 -19.73 21.62 8.82
C ASP A 162 -19.40 21.82 7.32
N ASP A 163 -18.11 21.92 6.96
CA ASP A 163 -17.67 21.94 5.56
C ASP A 163 -17.93 20.59 4.89
N THR A 164 -18.40 20.64 3.65
CA THR A 164 -18.86 19.47 2.90
C THR A 164 -17.79 18.38 2.84
N LEU A 165 -16.53 18.73 2.58
CA LEU A 165 -15.42 17.81 2.44
C LEU A 165 -15.14 17.04 3.74
N ILE A 166 -15.21 17.71 4.90
CA ILE A 166 -15.03 17.05 6.22
C ILE A 166 -16.22 16.17 6.55
N ARG A 167 -17.44 16.61 6.21
CA ARG A 167 -18.66 15.81 6.38
C ARG A 167 -18.65 14.55 5.51
N LEU A 168 -18.10 14.63 4.30
CA LEU A 168 -17.92 13.47 3.44
C LEU A 168 -16.80 12.57 3.97
N PHE A 169 -15.60 13.10 4.17
CA PHE A 169 -14.43 12.32 4.56
C PHE A 169 -13.98 12.66 6.00
N PRO A 170 -14.71 12.22 7.04
CA PRO A 170 -14.37 12.51 8.42
C PRO A 170 -13.07 11.80 8.82
N GLY A 171 -12.48 12.18 9.95
CA GLY A 171 -11.23 11.57 10.43
C GLY A 171 -11.26 10.03 10.49
N GLN A 172 -12.42 9.45 10.80
CA GLN A 172 -12.63 7.99 10.79
C GLN A 172 -12.39 7.38 9.39
N TYR A 173 -12.94 7.98 8.32
CA TYR A 173 -12.72 7.53 6.94
C TYR A 173 -11.23 7.49 6.59
N TRP A 174 -10.47 8.52 6.98
CA TRP A 174 -9.03 8.58 6.72
C TRP A 174 -8.24 7.55 7.52
N MET A 175 -8.65 7.30 8.77
CA MET A 175 -8.04 6.27 9.61
C MET A 175 -8.28 4.88 9.01
N ASP A 176 -9.53 4.57 8.65
CA ASP A 176 -9.90 3.31 8.00
C ASP A 176 -9.20 3.13 6.65
N SER A 177 -9.09 4.20 5.86
CA SER A 177 -8.32 4.26 4.62
C SER A 177 -6.84 3.91 4.85
N GLY A 178 -6.22 4.50 5.86
CA GLY A 178 -4.83 4.24 6.24
C GLY A 178 -4.61 2.78 6.68
N ILE A 179 -5.53 2.24 7.50
CA ILE A 179 -5.51 0.84 7.93
C ILE A 179 -5.66 -0.10 6.73
N ALA A 180 -6.60 0.16 5.83
CA ALA A 180 -6.83 -0.65 4.64
C ALA A 180 -5.61 -0.65 3.70
N ILE A 181 -5.02 0.51 3.43
CA ILE A 181 -3.77 0.61 2.66
C ILE A 181 -2.66 -0.19 3.35
N GLY A 182 -2.48 0.02 4.67
CA GLY A 182 -1.49 -0.68 5.47
C GLY A 182 -1.65 -2.20 5.39
N ALA A 183 -2.86 -2.71 5.55
CA ALA A 183 -3.19 -4.13 5.49
C ALA A 183 -2.91 -4.73 4.09
N LEU A 184 -3.38 -4.07 3.02
CA LEU A 184 -3.15 -4.54 1.64
C LEU A 184 -1.66 -4.61 1.31
N VAL A 185 -0.90 -3.58 1.69
CA VAL A 185 0.54 -3.52 1.49
C VAL A 185 1.25 -4.59 2.32
N PHE A 186 0.90 -4.72 3.60
CA PHE A 186 1.48 -5.69 4.53
C PHE A 186 1.26 -7.13 4.06
N ILE A 187 0.01 -7.51 3.75
CA ILE A 187 -0.34 -8.86 3.31
C ILE A 187 0.40 -9.20 2.01
N THR A 188 0.40 -8.30 1.04
CA THR A 188 1.07 -8.54 -0.26
C THR A 188 2.58 -8.67 -0.09
N ALA A 189 3.19 -7.82 0.74
CA ALA A 189 4.61 -7.90 1.04
C ALA A 189 4.95 -9.20 1.81
N LEU A 190 4.13 -9.61 2.77
CA LEU A 190 4.30 -10.85 3.53
C LEU A 190 4.19 -12.09 2.63
N LEU A 191 3.18 -12.15 1.76
CA LEU A 191 3.06 -13.22 0.77
C LEU A 191 4.26 -13.25 -0.17
N THR A 192 4.72 -12.08 -0.63
CA THR A 192 5.93 -11.97 -1.46
C THR A 192 7.14 -12.53 -0.72
N LEU A 193 7.34 -12.17 0.56
CA LEU A 193 8.41 -12.66 1.40
C LEU A 193 8.37 -14.20 1.52
N ILE A 194 7.19 -14.77 1.82
CA ILE A 194 6.98 -16.21 1.97
C ILE A 194 7.30 -16.93 0.65
N PHE A 195 6.74 -16.48 -0.47
CA PHE A 195 6.94 -17.13 -1.77
C PHE A 195 8.37 -16.97 -2.32
N THR A 196 9.07 -15.92 -1.91
CA THR A 196 10.46 -15.65 -2.30
C THR A 196 11.49 -16.13 -1.29
N TRP A 197 11.05 -16.72 -0.18
CA TRP A 197 11.91 -17.19 0.91
C TRP A 197 13.06 -18.07 0.40
N PRO A 198 14.31 -17.82 0.80
CA PRO A 198 15.44 -18.55 0.25
C PRO A 198 15.57 -19.95 0.88
N THR A 199 14.85 -20.94 0.35
CA THR A 199 14.95 -22.35 0.77
C THR A 199 16.18 -23.07 0.18
N ARG A 200 16.78 -23.97 0.97
CA ARG A 200 17.99 -24.76 0.62
C ARG A 200 17.86 -25.57 -0.68
N ARG A 201 16.70 -26.22 -0.91
CA ARG A 201 16.35 -26.92 -2.16
C ARG A 201 16.39 -26.03 -3.41
N ARG A 202 16.23 -24.72 -3.27
CA ARG A 202 16.16 -23.74 -4.37
C ARG A 202 17.47 -22.97 -4.58
N ARG A 203 18.48 -23.20 -3.72
CA ARG A 203 19.83 -22.64 -3.83
C ARG A 203 20.80 -23.54 -4.59
N GLY A 204 20.33 -24.67 -5.15
CA GLY A 204 21.18 -25.65 -5.85
C GLY A 204 22.17 -26.40 -4.95
N LEU A 205 22.00 -26.29 -3.62
CA LEU A 205 22.82 -27.03 -2.67
C LEU A 205 22.34 -28.48 -2.62
N ALA A 206 23.29 -29.43 -2.70
CA ALA A 206 23.00 -30.84 -2.61
C ALA A 206 22.13 -31.13 -1.37
N PRO A 207 21.14 -32.04 -1.47
CA PRO A 207 20.39 -32.54 -0.31
C PRO A 207 21.37 -32.90 0.81
N LYS A 208 21.02 -32.58 2.06
CA LYS A 208 21.88 -32.84 3.24
C LYS A 208 22.34 -34.31 3.30
N ASN A 209 21.54 -35.22 2.77
CA ASN A 209 21.85 -36.65 2.68
C ASN A 209 22.90 -36.99 1.60
N GLN A 210 22.98 -36.24 0.50
CA GLN A 210 24.00 -36.43 -0.54
C GLN A 210 25.33 -35.80 -0.13
N ALA A 211 25.32 -34.59 0.46
CA ALA A 211 26.54 -33.96 0.97
C ALA A 211 27.15 -34.76 2.15
N ALA A 212 26.31 -35.39 2.99
CA ALA A 212 26.78 -36.31 4.03
C ALA A 212 27.31 -37.64 3.45
N ALA A 213 26.68 -38.17 2.39
CA ALA A 213 27.14 -39.38 1.71
C ALA A 213 28.47 -39.17 0.98
N GLU A 214 28.65 -38.06 0.26
CA GLU A 214 29.92 -37.68 -0.38
C GLU A 214 31.02 -37.48 0.67
N HIS A 215 30.73 -36.78 1.77
CA HIS A 215 31.70 -36.60 2.85
C HIS A 215 32.07 -37.91 3.56
N SER A 216 31.15 -38.88 3.64
CA SER A 216 31.41 -40.22 4.19
C SER A 216 32.10 -41.19 3.22
N ALA A 217 32.04 -40.89 1.91
CA ALA A 217 32.69 -41.66 0.86
C ALA A 217 34.14 -41.20 0.63
N ASP A 218 34.43 -39.94 0.94
CA ASP A 218 35.76 -39.31 0.88
C ASP A 218 36.56 -39.46 2.20
N ALA A 219 35.97 -40.12 3.22
CA ALA A 219 36.67 -40.50 4.43
C ALA A 219 37.60 -41.70 4.13
N ASP A 220 38.88 -41.53 4.47
CA ASP A 220 40.01 -42.42 4.18
C ASP A 220 39.65 -43.92 4.39
N PRO A 221 39.89 -44.81 3.39
CA PRO A 221 39.60 -46.24 3.51
C PRO A 221 40.29 -46.93 4.71
N GLU A 222 41.32 -46.32 5.28
CA GLU A 222 42.06 -46.84 6.44
C GLU A 222 41.18 -46.93 7.71
N VAL A 223 40.22 -46.02 7.90
CA VAL A 223 39.33 -46.01 9.08
C VAL A 223 38.25 -47.10 9.00
N ARG A 224 37.92 -47.59 7.80
CA ARG A 224 36.94 -48.69 7.62
C ARG A 224 37.49 -50.07 7.98
N ALA A 225 38.80 -50.24 8.00
CA ALA A 225 39.44 -51.53 8.26
C ALA A 225 39.52 -51.87 9.77
N GLU A 226 39.63 -50.88 10.66
CA GLU A 226 39.74 -51.13 12.11
C GLU A 226 38.43 -51.53 12.81
N ALA A 227 37.25 -51.27 12.20
CA ALA A 227 35.96 -51.60 12.81
C ALA A 227 35.48 -53.03 12.52
N GLY A 228 36.25 -53.81 11.75
CA GLY A 228 35.84 -55.09 11.18
C GLY A 228 36.66 -56.28 11.66
N THR A 229 36.78 -56.50 12.96
CA THR A 229 37.23 -57.82 13.47
C THR A 229 36.39 -58.22 14.69
N PRO A 230 35.45 -59.17 14.56
CA PRO A 230 34.83 -59.78 15.71
C PRO A 230 35.77 -60.86 16.25
N GLU A 231 36.26 -60.66 17.47
CA GLU A 231 36.98 -61.70 18.23
C GLU A 231 35.99 -62.83 18.54
N LYS A 232 36.39 -64.07 18.22
CA LYS A 232 35.64 -65.30 18.52
C LYS A 232 35.91 -65.76 19.95
#